data_AF-A0A015KH67-F1
#
_entry.id   AF-A0A015KH67-F1
#
_cell.length_a   1.000
_cell.length_b   1.000
_cell.length_c   1.000
_cell.angle_alpha   90.00
_cell.angle_beta   90.00
_cell.angle_gamma   90.00
#
_symmetry.space_group_name_H-M   'P 1'
#
loop_
_entity.id
_entity.type
_entity.pdbx_description
1 polymer ?
#
loop_
_entity_poly.entity_id
_entity_poly.type
_entity_poly.pdbx_seq_one_letter_code
_entity_poly.pdbx_strand_id
1 'polypeptide(L)'
;MGDLPPRYDGTLHPEVWVQDLRFFCALRGIHDQATVLSIAILRIDHNILIPRDIDSFNSLVSVLKDHVTHSVFRAVSLEKLNKLKCESNGDISKFIAKFTSLSSNANITDQEEKKSYLLRNMPNDIVRDVLRSRIEKLNSFDKVIETFKDVMLEHRRQVRYGSKIALKHVVTGRFLSCIKGMRYDTGFKQHMAFCNSWQPDKLQDLWIVIPACEQHVKSGNPIHHQLSHQ
;
A
#
# COMPACT_ATOMS: atom_id res chain seq x y z
N MET A 1 -15.19 30.90 -13.57
CA MET A 1 -13.84 30.91 -14.17
C MET A 1 -13.72 29.63 -14.98
N GLY A 2 -13.70 29.74 -16.31
CA GLY A 2 -13.63 28.56 -17.18
C GLY A 2 -12.21 28.04 -17.21
N ASP A 3 -11.98 26.88 -16.61
CA ASP A 3 -10.66 26.26 -16.50
C ASP A 3 -10.03 26.09 -17.89
N LEU A 4 -8.77 26.55 -17.99
CA LEU A 4 -7.91 26.30 -19.13
C LEU A 4 -7.57 24.80 -19.20
N PRO A 5 -7.30 24.25 -20.40
CA PRO A 5 -6.86 22.86 -20.51
C PRO A 5 -5.57 22.63 -19.70
N PRO A 6 -5.34 21.40 -19.18
CA PRO A 6 -4.19 21.11 -18.32
C PRO A 6 -2.86 21.45 -19.04
N ARG A 7 -1.93 22.10 -18.34
CA ARG A 7 -0.58 22.40 -18.87
C ARG A 7 0.34 21.21 -18.63
N TYR A 8 1.19 20.88 -19.61
CA TYR A 8 2.28 19.92 -19.41
C TYR A 8 3.59 20.64 -19.13
N ASP A 9 4.18 20.39 -17.97
CA ASP A 9 5.46 20.96 -17.52
C ASP A 9 6.52 19.88 -17.19
N GLY A 10 6.22 18.62 -17.51
CA GLY A 10 7.08 17.47 -17.18
C GLY A 10 6.92 16.92 -15.76
N THR A 11 5.95 17.40 -14.97
CA THR A 11 5.69 16.87 -13.62
C THR A 11 4.68 15.71 -13.60
N LEU A 12 4.11 15.36 -14.75
CA LEU A 12 3.11 14.30 -14.93
C LEU A 12 3.57 13.31 -15.99
N HIS A 13 3.02 12.10 -15.93
CA HIS A 13 3.23 11.10 -16.99
C HIS A 13 2.56 11.58 -18.28
N PRO A 14 3.25 11.59 -19.44
CA PRO A 14 2.74 12.14 -20.69
C PRO A 14 1.36 11.59 -21.10
N GLU A 15 1.17 10.27 -21.00
CA GLU A 15 -0.10 9.61 -21.36
C GLU A 15 -1.26 10.01 -20.46
N VAL A 16 -1.01 10.22 -19.16
CA VAL A 16 -2.04 10.67 -18.21
C VAL A 16 -2.48 12.08 -18.58
N TRP A 17 -1.52 12.97 -18.83
CA TRP A 17 -1.82 14.33 -19.26
C TRP A 17 -2.58 14.38 -20.59
N VAL A 18 -2.18 13.58 -21.59
CA VAL A 18 -2.91 13.48 -22.87
C VAL A 18 -4.35 13.00 -22.64
N GLN A 19 -4.56 12.02 -21.76
CA GLN A 19 -5.90 11.53 -21.45
C GLN A 19 -6.76 12.63 -20.80
N ASP A 20 -6.23 13.36 -19.83
CA ASP A 20 -6.92 14.46 -19.17
C ASP A 20 -7.27 15.59 -20.15
N LEU A 21 -6.35 15.91 -21.06
CA LEU A 21 -6.58 16.91 -22.11
C LEU A 21 -7.67 16.45 -23.10
N ARG A 22 -7.65 15.19 -23.52
CA ARG A 22 -8.69 14.62 -24.39
C ARG A 22 -10.06 14.64 -23.72
N PHE A 23 -10.12 14.32 -22.43
CA PHE A 23 -11.34 14.40 -21.64
C PHE A 23 -11.86 15.85 -21.58
N PHE A 24 -10.98 16.82 -21.31
CA PHE A 24 -11.33 18.24 -21.33
C PHE A 24 -11.90 18.69 -22.68
N CYS A 25 -11.26 18.31 -23.79
CA CYS A 25 -11.73 18.62 -25.14
C CYS A 25 -13.11 18.00 -25.43
N ALA A 26 -13.31 16.73 -25.03
CA ALA A 26 -14.59 16.04 -25.20
C ALA A 26 -15.73 16.75 -24.45
N LEU A 27 -15.49 17.23 -23.22
CA LEU A 27 -16.48 18.00 -22.45
C LEU A 27 -16.88 19.31 -23.14
N ARG A 28 -16.04 19.83 -24.03
CA ARG A 28 -16.28 21.06 -24.81
C ARG A 28 -16.82 20.79 -26.21
N GLY A 29 -17.13 19.53 -26.54
CA GLY A 29 -17.60 19.13 -27.86
C GLY A 29 -16.51 19.11 -28.94
N ILE A 30 -15.24 19.13 -28.55
CA ILE A 30 -14.11 19.05 -29.48
C ILE A 30 -13.71 17.57 -29.63
N HIS A 31 -14.07 16.98 -30.77
CA HIS A 31 -13.82 15.57 -31.07
C HIS A 31 -12.76 15.35 -32.16
N ASP A 32 -12.47 16.39 -32.95
CA ASP A 32 -11.49 16.33 -34.04
C ASP A 32 -10.07 16.14 -33.50
N GLN A 33 -9.41 15.06 -33.93
CA GLN A 33 -8.09 14.69 -33.42
C GLN A 33 -7.02 15.73 -33.74
N ALA A 34 -7.05 16.33 -34.93
CA ALA A 34 -6.08 17.35 -35.34
C ALA A 34 -6.20 18.62 -34.49
N THR A 35 -7.43 19.03 -34.18
CA THR A 35 -7.72 20.16 -33.28
C THR A 35 -7.26 19.86 -31.86
N VAL A 36 -7.56 18.67 -31.32
CA VAL A 36 -7.12 18.29 -29.97
C VAL A 36 -5.60 18.21 -29.88
N LEU A 37 -4.93 17.69 -30.91
CA LEU A 37 -3.46 17.64 -30.97
C LEU A 37 -2.86 19.06 -31.01
N SER A 38 -3.44 19.95 -31.79
CA SER A 38 -3.03 21.36 -31.86
C SER A 38 -3.18 22.05 -30.49
N ILE A 39 -4.28 21.79 -29.79
CA ILE A 39 -4.49 22.27 -28.41
C ILE A 39 -3.42 21.67 -27.47
N ALA A 40 -3.11 20.37 -27.60
CA ALA A 40 -2.08 19.73 -26.77
C ALA A 40 -0.72 20.42 -26.94
N ILE A 41 -0.29 20.67 -28.18
CA ILE A 41 0.98 21.37 -28.47
C ILE A 41 1.01 22.75 -27.82
N LEU A 42 -0.09 23.52 -27.90
CA LEU A 42 -0.21 24.85 -27.29
C LEU A 42 -0.21 24.83 -25.74
N ARG A 43 -0.42 23.66 -25.13
CA ARG A 43 -0.49 23.48 -23.67
C ARG A 43 0.77 22.88 -23.06
N ILE A 44 1.80 22.66 -23.86
CA ILE A 44 3.11 22.27 -23.39
C ILE A 44 3.89 23.52 -22.94
N ASP A 45 4.67 23.38 -21.88
CA ASP A 45 5.59 24.41 -21.42
C ASP A 45 6.56 24.83 -22.53
N HIS A 46 6.74 26.13 -22.74
CA HIS A 46 7.61 26.66 -23.79
C HIS A 46 9.08 26.23 -23.68
N ASN A 47 9.53 25.79 -22.50
CA ASN A 47 10.88 25.26 -22.32
C ASN A 47 11.05 23.85 -22.92
N ILE A 48 9.96 23.17 -23.25
CA ILE A 48 9.96 21.86 -23.89
C ILE A 48 9.80 22.07 -25.39
N LEU A 49 10.90 21.89 -26.13
CA LEU A 49 10.91 22.07 -27.57
C LEU A 49 10.17 20.92 -28.27
N ILE A 50 9.16 21.27 -29.05
CA ILE A 50 8.34 20.32 -29.80
C ILE A 50 8.66 20.42 -31.30
N PRO A 51 9.02 19.32 -31.97
CA PRO A 51 9.20 19.27 -33.43
C PRO A 51 7.95 19.74 -34.19
N ARG A 52 8.15 20.31 -35.38
CA ARG A 52 7.06 20.90 -36.19
C ARG A 52 6.22 19.87 -36.93
N ASP A 53 6.69 18.64 -37.02
CA ASP A 53 6.18 17.53 -37.82
C ASP A 53 5.37 16.50 -37.00
N ILE A 54 4.96 16.85 -35.78
CA ILE A 54 4.10 15.98 -34.97
C ILE A 54 2.69 15.92 -35.55
N ASP A 55 2.30 14.72 -35.97
CA ASP A 55 0.99 14.41 -36.57
C ASP A 55 0.11 13.52 -35.68
N SER A 56 0.65 12.97 -34.59
CA SER A 56 -0.05 12.02 -33.73
C SER A 56 0.28 12.18 -32.24
N PHE A 57 -0.65 11.75 -31.38
CA PHE A 57 -0.41 11.69 -29.93
C PHE A 57 0.72 10.72 -29.56
N ASN A 58 0.92 9.66 -30.32
CA ASN A 58 2.00 8.71 -30.07
C ASN A 58 3.37 9.37 -30.29
N SER A 59 3.51 10.11 -31.40
CA SER A 59 4.70 10.93 -31.70
C SER A 59 4.91 11.98 -30.61
N LEU A 60 3.85 12.67 -30.19
CA LEU A 60 3.90 13.65 -29.10
C LEU A 60 4.39 13.04 -27.78
N VAL A 61 3.79 11.93 -27.36
CA VAL A 61 4.18 11.22 -26.14
C VAL A 61 5.64 10.77 -26.20
N SER A 62 6.12 10.28 -27.35
CA SER A 62 7.54 9.92 -27.52
C SER A 62 8.45 11.12 -27.29
N VAL A 63 8.15 12.26 -27.93
CA VAL A 63 8.92 13.50 -27.75
C VAL A 63 8.93 13.95 -26.28
N LEU A 64 7.77 13.89 -25.62
CA LEU A 64 7.67 14.25 -24.20
C LEU A 64 8.45 13.29 -23.30
N LYS A 65 8.53 12.00 -23.65
CA LYS A 65 9.29 10.99 -22.91
C LYS A 65 10.81 11.11 -23.09
N ASP A 66 11.25 11.57 -24.26
CA ASP A 66 12.67 11.77 -24.58
C ASP A 66 13.23 13.08 -23.97
N HIS A 67 12.35 14.00 -23.57
CA HIS A 67 12.77 15.24 -22.91
C HIS A 67 13.36 15.00 -21.51
N VAL A 68 14.35 15.83 -21.12
CA VAL A 68 15.07 15.70 -19.85
C VAL A 68 14.16 15.75 -18.61
N THR A 69 13.07 16.53 -18.66
CA THR A 69 12.11 16.63 -17.56
C THR A 69 11.42 15.31 -17.25
N HIS A 70 11.13 14.49 -18.28
CA HIS A 70 10.55 13.17 -18.07
C HIS A 70 11.54 12.21 -17.41
N SER A 71 12.83 12.28 -17.75
CA SER A 71 13.88 11.52 -17.05
C SER A 71 13.95 11.87 -15.56
N VAL A 72 13.90 13.16 -15.22
CA VAL A 72 13.84 13.63 -13.82
C VAL A 72 12.58 13.14 -13.11
N PHE A 73 11.42 13.26 -13.75
CA PHE A 73 10.14 12.76 -13.22
C PHE A 73 10.18 11.25 -12.94
N ARG A 74 10.76 10.46 -13.85
CA ARG A 74 10.95 9.02 -13.70
C ARG A 74 11.82 8.70 -12.49
N ALA A 75 12.97 9.38 -12.36
CA ALA A 75 13.89 9.20 -11.24
C ALA A 75 13.24 9.52 -9.89
N VAL A 76 12.51 10.64 -9.79
CA VAL A 76 11.76 11.02 -8.57
C VAL A 76 10.65 10.01 -8.26
N SER A 77 9.94 9.50 -9.28
CA SER A 77 8.91 8.48 -9.09
C SER A 77 9.50 7.16 -8.58
N LEU A 78 10.67 6.76 -9.08
CA LEU A 78 11.41 5.61 -8.60
C LEU A 78 11.88 5.80 -7.14
N GLU A 79 12.36 6.98 -6.78
CA GLU A 79 12.75 7.30 -5.41
C GLU A 79 11.53 7.20 -4.45
N LYS A 80 10.38 7.75 -4.86
CA LYS A 80 9.12 7.63 -4.13
C LYS A 80 8.67 6.17 -4.00
N LEU A 81 8.87 5.35 -5.02
CA LEU A 81 8.57 3.92 -4.99
C LEU A 81 9.47 3.18 -3.99
N ASN A 82 10.76 3.50 -3.94
CA ASN A 82 11.71 2.92 -2.98
C ASN A 82 11.45 3.33 -1.53
N LYS A 83 10.84 4.50 -1.32
CA LYS A 83 10.43 5.00 0.00
C LYS A 83 9.02 4.56 0.40
N LEU A 84 8.28 3.91 -0.51
CA LEU A 84 6.93 3.43 -0.22
C LEU A 84 6.99 2.33 0.85
N LYS A 85 6.07 2.36 1.81
CA LYS A 85 5.95 1.29 2.80
C LYS A 85 4.51 0.84 2.89
N CYS A 86 4.31 -0.47 2.87
CA CYS A 86 3.02 -1.07 3.17
C CYS A 86 2.83 -1.06 4.68
N GLU A 87 1.73 -0.48 5.14
CA GLU A 87 1.36 -0.49 6.55
C GLU A 87 0.55 -1.75 6.86
N SER A 88 0.90 -2.48 7.92
CA SER A 88 0.20 -3.71 8.32
C SER A 88 -1.32 -3.53 8.43
N ASN A 89 -1.76 -2.38 8.97
CA ASN A 89 -3.18 -2.04 9.16
C ASN A 89 -3.69 -0.97 8.19
N GLY A 90 -2.89 -0.59 7.18
CA GLY A 90 -3.25 0.49 6.26
C GLY A 90 -4.36 0.11 5.27
N ASP A 91 -4.69 1.03 4.36
CA ASP A 91 -5.62 0.73 3.29
C ASP A 91 -4.90 0.01 2.14
N ILE A 92 -5.22 -1.27 1.92
CA ILE A 92 -4.61 -2.13 0.89
C ILE A 92 -4.86 -1.53 -0.51
N SER A 93 -6.06 -0.99 -0.75
CA SER A 93 -6.44 -0.42 -2.04
C SER A 93 -5.63 0.84 -2.35
N LYS A 94 -5.47 1.73 -1.37
CA LYS A 94 -4.63 2.94 -1.52
C LYS A 94 -3.17 2.59 -1.74
N PHE A 95 -2.65 1.60 -1.04
CA PHE A 95 -1.28 1.13 -1.24
C PHE A 95 -1.07 0.63 -2.67
N ILE A 96 -1.93 -0.26 -3.16
CA ILE A 96 -1.83 -0.80 -4.53
C ILE A 96 -1.98 0.29 -5.58
N ALA A 97 -2.96 1.20 -5.43
CA ALA A 97 -3.13 2.31 -6.36
C ALA A 97 -1.87 3.18 -6.44
N LYS A 98 -1.28 3.52 -5.29
CA LYS A 98 -0.05 4.32 -5.21
C LYS A 98 1.16 3.56 -5.78
N PHE A 99 1.29 2.28 -5.46
CA PHE A 99 2.34 1.40 -5.99
C PHE A 99 2.26 1.35 -7.52
N THR A 100 1.10 0.99 -8.09
CA THR A 100 0.90 0.86 -9.54
C THR A 100 1.16 2.17 -10.27
N SER A 101 0.69 3.29 -9.73
CA SER A 101 0.97 4.63 -10.29
C SER A 101 2.47 4.92 -10.31
N LEU A 102 3.18 4.72 -9.19
CA LEU A 102 4.62 4.96 -9.11
C LEU A 102 5.42 4.02 -10.02
N SER A 103 5.03 2.74 -10.13
CA SER A 103 5.66 1.78 -11.04
C SER A 103 5.48 2.17 -12.50
N SER A 104 4.28 2.62 -12.90
CA SER A 104 4.03 3.14 -14.24
C SER A 104 4.87 4.39 -14.51
N ASN A 105 4.89 5.33 -13.56
CA ASN A 105 5.65 6.59 -13.68
C ASN A 105 7.17 6.37 -13.75
N ALA A 106 7.67 5.33 -13.08
CA ALA A 106 9.07 4.91 -13.15
C ALA A 106 9.40 4.07 -14.40
N ASN A 107 8.43 3.84 -15.29
CA ASN A 107 8.54 2.99 -16.48
C ASN A 107 9.01 1.56 -16.15
N ILE A 108 8.52 0.99 -15.05
CA ILE A 108 8.77 -0.39 -14.66
C ILE A 108 7.77 -1.27 -15.39
N THR A 109 8.21 -1.89 -16.47
CA THR A 109 7.37 -2.76 -17.32
C THR A 109 7.56 -4.24 -17.00
N ASP A 110 8.77 -4.63 -16.57
CA ASP A 110 9.11 -6.02 -16.27
C ASP A 110 8.34 -6.56 -15.05
N GLN A 111 7.80 -7.77 -15.18
CA GLN A 111 6.96 -8.37 -14.14
C GLN A 111 7.77 -8.81 -12.92
N GLU A 112 8.97 -9.33 -13.11
CA GLU A 112 9.85 -9.75 -12.01
C GLU A 112 10.38 -8.53 -11.24
N GLU A 113 10.69 -7.46 -11.96
CA GLU A 113 11.04 -6.17 -11.37
C GLU A 113 9.88 -5.62 -10.52
N LYS A 114 8.64 -5.66 -11.00
CA LYS A 114 7.46 -5.29 -10.21
C LYS A 114 7.30 -6.14 -8.95
N LYS A 115 7.49 -7.47 -9.05
CA LYS A 115 7.46 -8.36 -7.87
C LYS A 115 8.54 -7.96 -6.85
N SER A 116 9.75 -7.68 -7.32
CA SER A 116 10.87 -7.25 -6.48
C SER A 116 10.55 -5.97 -5.71
N TYR A 117 10.03 -4.94 -6.38
CA TYR A 117 9.61 -3.70 -5.71
C TYR A 117 8.46 -3.93 -4.73
N LEU A 118 7.47 -4.76 -5.09
CA LEU A 118 6.38 -5.08 -4.18
C LEU A 118 6.91 -5.72 -2.89
N LEU A 119 7.80 -6.71 -3.00
CA LEU A 119 8.42 -7.40 -1.86
C LEU A 119 9.24 -6.47 -0.97
N ARG A 120 9.97 -5.51 -1.55
CA ARG A 120 10.75 -4.52 -0.79
C ARG A 120 9.88 -3.60 0.07
N ASN A 121 8.66 -3.35 -0.37
CA ASN A 121 7.72 -2.46 0.31
C ASN A 121 6.89 -3.15 1.40
N MET A 122 7.15 -4.44 1.70
CA MET A 122 6.40 -5.20 2.71
C MET A 122 6.65 -4.70 4.14
N PRO A 123 5.67 -4.84 5.05
CA PRO A 123 5.76 -4.28 6.40
C PRO A 123 6.84 -4.94 7.27
N ASN A 124 7.15 -6.22 7.02
CA ASN A 124 8.16 -6.97 7.75
C ASN A 124 8.62 -8.20 6.93
N ASP A 125 9.73 -8.79 7.36
CA ASP A 125 10.37 -9.93 6.70
C ASP A 125 9.45 -11.16 6.61
N ILE A 126 8.65 -11.43 7.64
CA ILE A 126 7.75 -12.60 7.67
C ILE A 126 6.70 -12.50 6.56
N VAL A 127 6.03 -11.35 6.44
CA VAL A 127 5.04 -11.10 5.38
C VAL A 127 5.71 -11.16 4.02
N ARG A 128 6.92 -10.59 3.89
CA ARG A 128 7.69 -10.63 2.65
C ARG A 128 8.01 -12.05 2.21
N ASP A 129 8.44 -12.91 3.11
CA ASP A 129 8.87 -14.27 2.78
C ASP A 129 7.67 -15.17 2.46
N VAL A 130 6.55 -15.00 3.18
CA VAL A 130 5.28 -15.66 2.85
C VAL A 130 4.78 -15.20 1.48
N LEU A 131 4.79 -13.90 1.20
CA LEU A 131 4.37 -13.39 -0.11
C LEU A 131 5.27 -13.92 -1.22
N ARG A 132 6.60 -13.86 -1.03
CA ARG A 132 7.60 -14.32 -2.00
C ARG A 132 7.35 -15.76 -2.44
N SER A 133 7.17 -16.67 -1.49
CA SER A 133 6.94 -18.09 -1.78
C SER A 133 5.65 -18.34 -2.56
N ARG A 134 4.59 -17.55 -2.31
CA ARG A 134 3.31 -17.68 -3.02
C ARG A 134 3.33 -17.09 -4.43
N ILE A 135 4.13 -16.04 -4.67
CA ILE A 135 4.14 -15.32 -5.96
C ILE A 135 5.24 -15.78 -6.93
N GLU A 136 6.19 -16.61 -6.47
CA GLU A 136 7.35 -17.06 -7.25
C GLU A 136 6.98 -17.62 -8.62
N LYS A 137 5.94 -18.46 -8.68
CA LYS A 137 5.49 -19.15 -9.91
C LYS A 137 4.39 -18.40 -10.69
N LEU A 138 4.03 -17.18 -10.28
CA LEU A 138 2.94 -16.43 -10.91
C LEU A 138 3.44 -15.57 -12.07
N ASN A 139 2.90 -15.79 -13.27
CA ASN A 139 3.25 -15.02 -14.46
C ASN A 139 2.32 -13.82 -14.71
N SER A 140 1.32 -13.60 -13.85
CA SER A 140 0.38 -12.49 -13.97
C SER A 140 0.50 -11.61 -12.75
N PHE A 141 0.73 -10.31 -12.98
CA PHE A 141 0.81 -9.35 -11.89
C PHE A 141 -0.54 -9.15 -11.19
N ASP A 142 -1.67 -9.34 -11.88
CA ASP A 142 -2.99 -9.28 -11.25
C ASP A 142 -3.14 -10.40 -10.20
N LYS A 143 -2.68 -11.62 -10.53
CA LYS A 143 -2.62 -12.73 -9.56
C LYS A 143 -1.67 -12.44 -8.40
N VAL A 144 -0.57 -11.71 -8.65
CA VAL A 144 0.34 -11.24 -7.59
C VAL A 144 -0.38 -10.28 -6.65
N ILE A 145 -1.17 -9.33 -7.17
CA ILE A 145 -1.96 -8.39 -6.36
C ILE A 145 -3.03 -9.12 -5.54
N GLU A 146 -3.72 -10.10 -6.14
CA GLU A 146 -4.69 -10.94 -5.42
C GLU A 146 -4.03 -11.71 -4.26
N THR A 147 -2.90 -12.34 -4.53
CA THR A 147 -2.10 -13.06 -3.52
C THR A 147 -1.62 -12.12 -2.42
N PHE A 148 -1.15 -10.92 -2.78
CA PHE A 148 -0.77 -9.88 -1.82
C PHE A 148 -1.93 -9.49 -0.92
N LYS A 149 -3.11 -9.23 -1.49
CA LYS A 149 -4.33 -8.91 -0.73
C LYS A 149 -4.64 -10.03 0.27
N ASP A 150 -4.62 -11.29 -0.16
CA ASP A 150 -4.91 -12.43 0.72
C ASP A 150 -3.88 -12.55 1.85
N VAL A 151 -2.58 -12.48 1.53
CA VAL A 151 -1.50 -12.51 2.53
C VAL A 151 -1.62 -11.37 3.55
N MET A 152 -1.97 -10.16 3.10
CA MET A 152 -2.15 -9.02 4.00
C MET A 152 -3.39 -9.17 4.90
N LEU A 153 -4.49 -9.72 4.38
CA LEU A 153 -5.69 -9.99 5.18
C LEU A 153 -5.45 -11.10 6.20
N GLU A 154 -4.74 -12.16 5.83
CA GLU A 154 -4.28 -13.20 6.75
C GLU A 154 -3.36 -12.62 7.84
N HIS A 155 -2.39 -11.79 7.45
CA HIS A 155 -1.46 -11.13 8.36
C HIS A 155 -2.19 -10.30 9.43
N ARG A 156 -3.24 -9.58 9.06
CA ARG A 156 -4.06 -8.75 9.97
C ARG A 156 -4.85 -9.54 10.99
N ARG A 157 -5.27 -10.75 10.65
CA ARG A 157 -6.09 -11.61 11.53
C ARG A 157 -5.24 -12.34 12.57
N GLN A 158 -3.93 -12.45 12.34
CA GLN A 158 -3.05 -13.20 13.23
C GLN A 158 -2.69 -12.38 14.46
N VAL A 159 -2.94 -12.95 15.64
CA VAL A 159 -2.37 -12.46 16.90
C VAL A 159 -0.89 -12.82 16.93
N ARG A 160 -0.05 -11.83 17.26
CA ARG A 160 1.42 -11.94 17.25
C ARG A 160 2.00 -11.61 18.61
N TYR A 161 3.20 -12.11 18.91
CA TYR A 161 3.92 -11.68 20.10
C TYR A 161 4.15 -10.17 20.10
N GLY A 162 3.89 -9.52 21.23
CA GLY A 162 3.85 -8.07 21.41
C GLY A 162 2.48 -7.43 21.12
N SER A 163 1.52 -8.18 20.56
CA SER A 163 0.16 -7.65 20.31
C SER A 163 -0.54 -7.33 21.63
N LYS A 164 -1.26 -6.20 21.65
CA LYS A 164 -2.21 -5.86 22.71
C LYS A 164 -3.57 -6.43 22.33
N ILE A 165 -4.08 -7.36 23.12
CA ILE A 165 -5.36 -8.02 22.90
C ILE A 165 -6.30 -7.79 24.08
N ALA A 166 -7.59 -7.83 23.82
CA ALA A 166 -8.61 -7.91 24.86
C ALA A 166 -9.19 -9.32 24.85
N LEU A 167 -9.32 -9.95 26.02
CA LEU A 167 -9.86 -11.29 26.16
C LEU A 167 -11.31 -11.17 26.62
N LYS A 168 -12.25 -11.65 25.81
CA LYS A 168 -13.69 -11.62 26.11
C LYS A 168 -14.16 -13.00 26.53
N HIS A 169 -14.78 -13.11 27.70
CA HIS A 169 -15.42 -14.34 28.13
C HIS A 169 -16.68 -14.57 27.29
N VAL A 170 -16.74 -15.71 26.59
CA VAL A 170 -17.77 -15.99 25.58
C VAL A 170 -19.17 -16.01 26.19
N VAL A 171 -19.34 -16.65 27.35
CA VAL A 171 -20.67 -16.84 27.98
C VAL A 171 -21.22 -15.54 28.55
N THR A 172 -20.41 -14.79 29.30
CA THR A 172 -20.87 -13.57 29.98
C THR A 172 -20.72 -12.32 29.13
N GLY A 173 -20.01 -12.39 28.01
CA GLY A 173 -19.68 -11.24 27.18
C GLY A 173 -18.78 -10.19 27.85
N ARG A 174 -18.28 -10.44 29.07
CA ARG A 174 -17.43 -9.53 29.82
C ARG A 174 -15.97 -9.69 29.44
N PHE A 175 -15.20 -8.61 29.52
CA PHE A 175 -13.75 -8.63 29.28
C PHE A 175 -12.98 -9.04 30.54
N LEU A 176 -11.86 -9.73 30.33
CA LEU A 176 -10.92 -10.10 31.36
C LEU A 176 -10.07 -8.88 31.72
N SER A 177 -10.16 -8.47 32.97
CA SER A 177 -9.57 -7.26 33.53
C SER A 177 -8.54 -7.60 34.60
N CYS A 178 -7.55 -6.73 34.75
CA CYS A 178 -6.57 -6.78 35.83
C CYS A 178 -6.40 -5.38 36.44
N ILE A 179 -6.74 -5.25 37.73
CA ILE A 179 -6.56 -3.99 38.47
C ILE A 179 -5.16 -3.96 39.08
N LYS A 180 -4.42 -2.87 38.82
CA LYS A 180 -3.11 -2.64 39.43
C LYS A 180 -3.22 -2.62 40.96
N GLY A 181 -2.43 -3.46 41.62
CA GLY A 181 -2.42 -3.57 43.09
C GLY A 181 -3.32 -4.64 43.67
N MET A 182 -4.28 -5.18 42.90
CA MET A 182 -5.02 -6.38 43.31
C MET A 182 -4.20 -7.63 43.00
N ARG A 183 -3.87 -8.41 44.03
CA ARG A 183 -3.10 -9.64 43.96
C ARG A 183 -3.82 -10.73 44.74
N TYR A 184 -3.58 -11.98 44.37
CA TYR A 184 -4.03 -13.10 45.20
C TYR A 184 -3.27 -13.12 46.52
N ASP A 185 -3.97 -13.39 47.62
CA ASP A 185 -3.36 -13.50 48.96
C ASP A 185 -2.52 -14.80 49.11
N THR A 186 -2.80 -15.78 48.26
CA THR A 186 -2.19 -17.12 48.25
C THR A 186 -1.34 -17.35 46.99
N GLY A 187 -0.43 -18.33 47.07
CA GLY A 187 0.48 -18.66 45.97
C GLY A 187 1.53 -17.58 45.68
N PHE A 188 1.90 -17.42 44.41
CA PHE A 188 2.94 -16.46 43.98
C PHE A 188 2.51 -14.99 44.02
N LYS A 189 1.36 -14.65 44.63
CA LYS A 189 0.82 -13.28 44.75
C LYS A 189 0.79 -12.53 43.41
N GLN A 190 0.46 -13.25 42.34
CA GLN A 190 0.32 -12.67 41.01
C GLN A 190 -0.89 -11.74 40.95
N HIS A 191 -0.92 -10.85 39.95
CA HIS A 191 -2.04 -9.94 39.76
C HIS A 191 -3.33 -10.72 39.53
N MET A 192 -4.41 -10.27 40.16
CA MET A 192 -5.71 -10.89 40.02
C MET A 192 -6.32 -10.55 38.66
N ALA A 193 -6.85 -11.57 37.98
CA ALA A 193 -7.58 -11.44 36.73
C ALA A 193 -9.04 -11.85 36.96
N PHE A 194 -9.99 -11.04 36.50
CA PHE A 194 -11.42 -11.30 36.69
C PHE A 194 -12.24 -10.68 35.55
N CYS A 195 -13.49 -11.12 35.37
CA CYS A 195 -14.37 -10.57 34.33
C CYS A 195 -15.14 -9.35 34.86
N ASN A 196 -14.93 -8.17 34.26
CA ASN A 196 -15.52 -6.92 34.77
C ASN A 196 -16.66 -6.38 33.87
N SER A 197 -16.30 -5.65 32.81
CA SER A 197 -17.22 -4.84 32.00
C SER A 197 -17.57 -5.49 30.66
N TRP A 198 -18.68 -5.04 30.08
CA TRP A 198 -19.12 -5.43 28.72
C TRP A 198 -18.41 -4.65 27.60
N GLN A 199 -17.71 -3.56 27.96
CA GLN A 199 -16.89 -2.76 27.06
C GLN A 199 -15.44 -2.78 27.55
N PRO A 200 -14.45 -2.86 26.64
CA PRO A 200 -13.05 -2.98 27.03
C PRO A 200 -12.50 -1.63 27.52
N ASP A 201 -11.93 -1.63 28.72
CA ASP A 201 -11.13 -0.55 29.29
C ASP A 201 -9.67 -0.64 28.80
N LYS A 202 -9.14 0.46 28.26
CA LYS A 202 -7.80 0.48 27.66
C LYS A 202 -6.66 0.33 28.69
N LEU A 203 -6.91 0.54 29.97
CA LEU A 203 -5.91 0.47 31.03
C LEU A 203 -5.93 -0.88 31.73
N GLN A 204 -7.10 -1.50 31.86
CA GLN A 204 -7.29 -2.69 32.69
C GLN A 204 -7.53 -3.98 31.89
N ASP A 205 -7.99 -3.88 30.63
CA ASP A 205 -8.46 -5.04 29.85
C ASP A 205 -7.53 -5.41 28.69
N LEU A 206 -6.40 -4.71 28.54
CA LEU A 206 -5.41 -4.97 27.50
C LEU A 206 -4.29 -5.88 28.02
N TRP A 207 -4.12 -7.01 27.34
CA TRP A 207 -3.11 -8.02 27.59
C TRP A 207 -2.04 -7.97 26.51
N ILE A 208 -0.76 -8.08 26.89
CA ILE A 208 0.34 -8.19 25.92
C ILE A 208 0.65 -9.67 25.74
N VAL A 209 0.64 -10.14 24.50
CA VAL A 209 1.08 -11.51 24.21
C VAL A 209 2.60 -11.59 24.31
N ILE A 210 3.09 -12.40 25.23
CA ILE A 210 4.52 -12.67 25.42
C ILE A 210 4.83 -14.16 25.16
N PRO A 211 6.05 -14.51 24.73
CA PRO A 211 6.45 -15.91 24.62
C PRO A 211 6.41 -16.61 25.99
N ALA A 212 6.25 -17.94 25.98
CA ALA A 212 6.39 -18.75 27.18
C ALA A 212 7.79 -18.56 27.78
N CYS A 213 7.92 -18.69 29.10
CA CYS A 213 9.22 -18.68 29.76
C CYS A 213 10.18 -19.65 29.04
N GLU A 214 11.42 -19.20 28.81
CA GLU A 214 12.50 -19.91 28.10
C GLU A 214 12.39 -19.96 26.56
N GLN A 215 11.31 -19.45 25.95
CA GLN A 215 11.23 -19.34 24.49
C GLN A 215 11.74 -17.99 23.98
N HIS A 216 12.83 -18.01 23.21
CA HIS A 216 13.32 -16.83 22.49
C HIS A 216 12.56 -16.62 21.18
N VAL A 217 11.42 -15.93 21.26
CA VAL A 217 10.64 -15.52 20.08
C VAL A 217 10.68 -14.00 19.92
N LYS A 218 10.99 -13.53 18.70
CA LYS A 218 11.02 -12.09 18.39
C LYS A 218 9.60 -11.52 18.34
N SER A 219 9.45 -10.28 18.79
CA SER A 219 8.21 -9.49 18.63
C SER A 219 7.79 -9.46 17.16
N GLY A 220 6.49 -9.63 16.90
CA GLY A 220 5.94 -9.68 15.55
C GLY A 220 5.83 -11.08 14.94
N ASN A 221 6.40 -12.13 15.54
CA ASN A 221 6.16 -13.51 15.10
C ASN A 221 4.70 -13.95 15.38
N PRO A 222 4.05 -14.69 14.47
CA PRO A 222 2.71 -15.23 14.70
C PRO A 222 2.70 -16.26 15.82
N ILE A 223 1.63 -16.30 16.60
CA ILE A 223 1.42 -17.34 17.60
C ILE A 223 0.90 -18.59 16.87
N HIS A 224 1.58 -19.73 17.05
CA HIS A 224 1.03 -21.02 16.65
C HIS A 224 0.08 -21.51 17.74
N HIS A 225 -1.22 -21.37 17.52
CA HIS A 225 -2.21 -21.98 18.41
C HIS A 225 -2.33 -23.47 18.06
N GLN A 226 -1.67 -24.35 18.82
CA GLN A 226 -2.24 -25.68 19.05
C GLN A 226 -3.34 -25.51 20.08
N LEU A 227 -4.57 -25.24 19.63
CA LEU A 227 -5.74 -25.50 20.45
C LEU A 227 -5.87 -27.02 20.53
N SER A 228 -5.18 -27.64 21.48
CA SER A 228 -5.59 -28.94 21.97
C SER A 228 -6.99 -28.74 22.54
N HIS A 229 -8.00 -29.15 21.77
CA HIS A 229 -9.32 -29.42 22.33
C HIS A 229 -9.13 -30.45 23.44
N GLN A 230 -9.25 -30.01 24.69
CA GLN A 230 -9.59 -30.85 25.82
C GLN A 230 -11.10 -30.74 26.06
#